data_AF-A0A7X2Z8F9-F1
#
_entry.id   AF-A0A7X2Z8F9-F1
#
_cell.length_a   1.000
_cell.length_b   1.000
_cell.length_c   1.000
_cell.angle_alpha   90.00
_cell.angle_beta   90.00
_cell.angle_gamma   90.00
#
_symmetry.space_group_name_H-M   'P 1'
#
loop_
_entity.id
_entity.type
_entity.pdbx_description
1 polymer ?
#
loop_
_entity_poly.entity_id
_entity_poly.type
_entity_poly.pdbx_seq_one_letter_code
_entity_poly.pdbx_strand_id
1 'polypeptide(L)' 'MVETTARDVREEKEYAERVLDDMGLNQIANWLRVLPEDRWEELFVFYWPTLARKCGIRT' A
#
# COMPACT_ATOMS: atom_id res chain seq x y z
N MET A 1 -2.41 -0.03 -22.74
CA MET A 1 -1.92 -0.94 -21.67
C MET A 1 -1.06 -0.06 -20.80
N VAL A 2 -1.56 0.33 -19.63
CA VAL A 2 -0.89 1.37 -18.80
C VAL A 2 0.25 0.68 -18.04
N GLU A 3 1.48 1.13 -18.27
CA GLU A 3 2.66 0.76 -17.50
C GLU A 3 2.54 1.36 -16.09
N THR A 4 1.78 0.69 -15.24
CA THR A 4 1.71 0.96 -13.80
C THR A 4 2.77 0.10 -13.11
N THR A 5 4.07 0.38 -13.28
CA THR A 5 5.05 -0.72 -13.07
C THR A 5 6.08 -0.55 -11.96
N ALA A 6 6.27 0.61 -11.34
CA ALA A 6 7.05 0.70 -10.08
C ALA A 6 6.89 2.05 -9.38
N ARG A 7 6.96 3.14 -10.16
CA ARG A 7 6.85 4.50 -9.63
C ARG A 7 5.50 4.75 -8.97
N ASP A 8 4.42 4.25 -9.58
CA ASP A 8 3.06 4.35 -9.04
C ASP A 8 2.93 3.56 -7.74
N VAL A 9 3.39 2.30 -7.72
CA VAL A 9 3.36 1.44 -6.52
C VAL A 9 4.16 2.05 -5.36
N ARG A 10 5.33 2.64 -5.63
CA ARG A 10 6.11 3.31 -4.58
C ARG A 10 5.37 4.52 -4.02
N GLU A 11 4.80 5.35 -4.88
CA GLU A 11 4.02 6.53 -4.47
C GLU A 11 2.75 6.12 -3.68
N GLU A 12 2.06 5.06 -4.10
CA GLU A 12 0.93 4.44 -3.38
C GLU A 12 1.36 3.90 -2.01
N LYS A 13 2.49 3.21 -1.94
CA LYS A 13 3.07 2.70 -0.68
C LYS A 13 3.38 3.82 0.29
N GLU A 14 4.07 4.87 -0.16
CA GLU A 14 4.39 6.03 0.68
C GLU A 14 3.13 6.73 1.18
N TYR A 15 2.08 6.82 0.35
CA TYR A 15 0.81 7.38 0.76
C TYR A 15 0.08 6.49 1.78
N ALA A 16 0.02 5.18 1.53
CA ALA A 16 -0.57 4.20 2.43
C ALA A 16 0.15 4.16 3.79
N GLU A 17 1.49 4.26 3.80
CA GLU A 17 2.28 4.39 5.03
C GLU A 17 1.81 5.58 5.88
N ARG A 18 1.66 6.77 5.28
CA ARG A 18 1.18 7.97 5.99
C ARG A 18 -0.22 7.81 6.53
N VAL A 19 -1.15 7.31 5.70
CA VAL A 19 -2.55 7.09 6.11
C VAL A 19 -2.64 6.12 7.28
N LEU A 20 -1.88 5.03 7.24
CA LEU A 20 -1.87 4.03 8.30
C LEU A 20 -1.24 4.56 9.59
N ASP A 21 -0.17 5.37 9.50
CA ASP A 21 0.44 6.01 10.67
C ASP A 21 -0.52 7.01 11.33
N ASP A 22 -1.22 7.84 10.54
CA ASP A 22 -2.25 8.78 11.03
C ASP A 22 -3.43 8.06 11.71
N MET A 23 -3.72 6.83 11.31
CA MET A 23 -4.74 5.97 11.94
C MET A 23 -4.26 5.26 13.21
N GLY A 24 -2.99 5.42 13.60
CA GLY A 24 -2.38 4.70 14.72
C GLY A 24 -2.07 3.23 14.40
N LEU A 25 -2.00 2.86 13.11
CA LEU A 25 -1.67 1.52 12.61
C LEU A 25 -0.18 1.41 12.26
N ASN A 26 0.69 1.95 13.11
CA ASN A 26 2.12 2.12 12.85
C ASN A 26 2.83 0.78 12.57
N GLN A 27 2.35 -0.34 13.13
CA GLN A 27 2.89 -1.67 12.83
C GLN A 27 2.66 -2.07 11.37
N ILE A 28 1.49 -1.77 10.81
CA ILE A 28 1.15 -2.05 9.42
C ILE A 28 1.92 -1.09 8.51
N ALA A 29 2.01 0.20 8.88
CA ALA A 29 2.80 1.18 8.14
C ALA A 29 4.29 0.76 8.06
N ASN A 30 4.88 0.31 9.16
CA ASN A 30 6.25 -0.20 9.17
C ASN A 30 6.41 -1.47 8.33
N TRP A 31 5.41 -2.35 8.32
CA TRP A 31 5.41 -3.52 7.46
C TRP A 31 5.35 -3.14 5.97
N LEU A 32 4.53 -2.14 5.59
CA LEU A 32 4.49 -1.62 4.22
C LEU A 32 5.84 -1.08 3.76
N ARG A 33 6.59 -0.42 4.64
CA ARG A 33 7.91 0.12 4.32
C ARG A 33 8.89 -0.94 3.82
N VAL A 34 8.84 -2.13 4.40
CA VAL A 34 9.74 -3.25 4.04
C VAL A 34 9.13 -4.21 3.01
N LEU A 35 7.86 -4.04 2.66
CA LEU A 35 7.16 -4.87 1.69
C LEU A 35 7.74 -4.64 0.27
N PRO A 36 8.18 -5.68 -0.45
CA PRO A 36 8.62 -5.52 -1.84
C PRO A 36 7.50 -5.01 -2.76
N GLU A 37 7.83 -4.11 -3.68
CA GLU A 37 6.86 -3.49 -4.62
C GLU A 37 6.19 -4.54 -5.52
N ASP A 38 6.93 -5.56 -5.96
CA ASP A 38 6.43 -6.68 -6.78
C ASP A 38 5.44 -7.59 -6.03
N ARG A 39 5.39 -7.49 -4.70
CA ARG A 39 4.49 -8.25 -3.83
C ARG A 39 3.36 -7.39 -3.26
N TRP A 40 3.33 -6.08 -3.56
CA TRP A 40 2.34 -5.12 -3.07
C TRP A 40 0.90 -5.58 -3.31
N GLU A 41 0.60 -5.94 -4.56
CA GLU A 41 -0.74 -6.32 -5.00
C GLU A 41 -1.24 -7.56 -4.25
N GLU A 42 -0.42 -8.61 -4.22
CA GLU A 42 -0.77 -9.88 -3.58
C GLU A 42 -0.88 -9.72 -2.06
N LEU A 43 0.09 -9.08 -1.41
CA LEU A 43 0.22 -9.11 0.05
C LEU A 43 -0.56 -8.02 0.77
N PHE A 44 -0.80 -6.87 0.14
CA PHE A 44 -1.57 -5.78 0.73
C PHE A 44 -2.92 -5.60 0.05
N VAL A 45 -2.95 -5.34 -1.26
CA VAL A 45 -4.18 -4.96 -1.98
C VAL A 45 -5.22 -6.09 -1.92
N PHE A 46 -4.81 -7.32 -2.23
CA PHE A 46 -5.69 -8.49 -2.27
C PHE A 46 -6.14 -8.98 -0.88
N TYR A 47 -5.21 -9.13 0.07
CA TYR A 47 -5.54 -9.67 1.40
C TYR A 47 -6.16 -8.64 2.35
N TRP A 48 -5.93 -7.34 2.12
CA TRP A 48 -6.42 -6.26 2.99
C TRP A 48 -7.26 -5.23 2.23
N PRO A 49 -8.29 -5.65 1.46
CA PRO A 49 -8.96 -4.76 0.51
C PRO A 49 -9.66 -3.58 1.19
N THR A 50 -10.11 -3.73 2.44
CA THR A 50 -10.69 -2.63 3.21
C THR A 50 -9.66 -1.60 3.64
N LEU A 51 -8.44 -2.01 4.01
CA LEU A 51 -7.36 -1.07 4.31
C LEU A 51 -6.82 -0.41 3.04
N ALA A 52 -6.66 -1.19 1.97
CA ALA A 52 -6.24 -0.67 0.67
C ALA A 52 -7.16 0.47 0.19
N ARG A 53 -8.49 0.27 0.26
CA ARG A 53 -9.47 1.33 -0.04
C ARG A 53 -9.35 2.56 0.86
N LYS A 54 -9.08 2.38 2.15
CA LYS A 54 -8.83 3.51 3.07
C LYS A 54 -7.57 4.28 2.71
N CYS A 55 -6.57 3.61 2.13
CA CYS A 55 -5.36 4.20 1.58
C CYS A 55 -5.55 4.76 0.16
N GLY A 56 -6.78 4.85 -0.36
CA GLY A 56 -7.06 5.40 -1.69
C GLY A 56 -6.76 4.46 -2.86
N ILE A 57 -6.35 3.22 -2.58
CA ILE A 57 -6.04 2.22 -3.61
C ILE A 57 -7.35 1.61 -4.10
N ARG A 58 -7.54 1.59 -5.41
CA ARG A 58 -8.72 1.02 -6.04
C ARG A 58 -8.54 -0.48 -6.18
N THR A 59 -9.26 -1.23 -5.34
CA THR A 59 -9.35 -2.71 -5.35
C THR A 59 -10.57 -3.19 -6.11
#